data_AF-A0A2E3HUJ1-F1
#
_entry.id   AF-A0A2E3HUJ1-F1
#
_cell.length_a   1.000
_cell.length_b   1.000
_cell.length_c   1.000
_cell.angle_alpha   90.00
_cell.angle_beta   90.00
_cell.angle_gamma   90.00
#
_symmetry.space_group_name_H-M   'P 1'
#
loop_
_entity.id
_entity.type
_entity.pdbx_description
1 polymer ?
#
loop_
_entity_poly.entity_id
_entity_poly.type
_entity_poly.pdbx_seq_one_letter_code
_entity_poly.pdbx_strand_id
1 'polypeptide(L)'
;MVKTYSALCSSVITIFIGLVLYGCTNDEDYTNPLDPKNLRTAGSPPGLNLTPGDQQVTVSWRELNSRIAKDIKGYRIYRRFTEDENENFEPVPLFDKNNNSLDLIPANQSTYIDKHELKNDQISATTGDQLYYEYRISYIDDRGIEIPNPTDPPRQNEEPPRVWTTRKTTPSNPPPAPNIILGKKENLIVTIIWPDYNPPPDFKEFRIFYTTPTRNIFIEIPELDSDTRFYRDTSFKRDGEEKTYRVIAYDKFGVASVATIKVKAPDVSPESPRNVKAQYQMRSLFSNRYNVALTWTRNQEPDLAGYWVYSTKQGGGNPTRRRKVDGKFNSVVLEGEDFILDLETQDLVPRQYFLTAFDDSPNSNGKIDESEKVSAPLPDAGE
;
A
#
# COMPACT_ATOMS: atom_id res chain seq x y z
N MET A 1 80.42 -20.91 -11.78
CA MET A 1 80.73 -21.16 -10.35
C MET A 1 79.44 -21.69 -9.74
N VAL A 2 79.34 -22.98 -9.39
CA VAL A 2 79.85 -23.61 -8.15
C VAL A 2 79.10 -23.00 -6.95
N LYS A 3 78.01 -23.63 -6.47
CA LYS A 3 77.93 -24.61 -5.34
C LYS A 3 78.54 -24.03 -4.05
N THR A 4 77.86 -23.97 -2.90
CA THR A 4 77.35 -25.10 -2.06
C THR A 4 76.27 -24.61 -1.06
N TYR A 5 75.18 -25.35 -0.77
CA TYR A 5 74.93 -26.25 0.41
C TYR A 5 75.20 -25.60 1.80
N SER A 6 74.42 -25.80 2.88
CA SER A 6 73.21 -26.62 3.20
C SER A 6 72.45 -25.95 4.41
N ALA A 7 71.46 -26.47 5.16
CA ALA A 7 70.87 -27.82 5.31
C ALA A 7 69.41 -27.84 5.87
N LEU A 8 68.85 -29.06 5.88
CA LEU A 8 67.74 -29.68 6.63
C LEU A 8 67.04 -28.93 7.80
N CYS A 9 65.69 -29.03 7.85
CA CYS A 9 65.05 -30.12 8.61
C CYS A 9 63.63 -30.47 8.12
N SER A 10 63.30 -31.76 8.11
CA SER A 10 61.97 -32.30 7.78
C SER A 10 61.05 -32.35 9.00
N SER A 11 59.72 -32.29 8.80
CA SER A 11 58.87 -33.49 8.98
C SER A 11 57.37 -33.25 8.76
N VAL A 12 56.79 -34.09 7.90
CA VAL A 12 55.53 -34.82 8.06
C VAL A 12 54.37 -34.13 8.82
N ILE A 13 53.30 -33.81 8.10
CA ILE A 13 51.93 -33.87 8.65
C ILE A 13 51.16 -34.95 7.90
N THR A 14 50.54 -35.83 8.69
CA THR A 14 50.02 -37.14 8.28
C THR A 14 48.64 -37.05 7.63
N ILE A 15 48.39 -37.91 6.65
CA ILE A 15 47.05 -38.17 6.10
C ILE A 15 46.14 -38.67 7.22
N PHE A 16 45.10 -37.91 7.58
CA PHE A 16 44.06 -38.34 8.52
C PHE A 16 42.80 -38.76 7.75
N ILE A 17 42.80 -39.99 7.23
CA ILE A 17 41.56 -40.66 6.82
C ILE A 17 40.85 -41.11 8.09
N GLY A 18 40.01 -40.23 8.63
CA GLY A 18 39.16 -40.48 9.81
C GLY A 18 37.79 -40.97 9.37
N LEU A 19 37.43 -42.19 9.79
CA LEU A 19 36.19 -42.89 9.45
C LEU A 19 34.95 -41.99 9.40
N VAL A 20 34.35 -41.88 8.21
CA VAL A 20 32.90 -41.63 8.10
C VAL A 20 32.20 -42.89 8.57
N LEU A 21 31.82 -42.92 9.85
CA LEU A 21 30.83 -43.89 10.32
C LEU A 21 29.52 -43.58 9.59
N TYR A 22 29.14 -44.50 8.70
CA TYR A 22 27.80 -44.57 8.13
C TYR A 22 26.80 -44.85 9.27
N GLY A 23 26.40 -43.80 9.97
CA GLY A 23 25.13 -43.77 10.68
C GLY A 23 24.03 -43.75 9.64
N CYS A 24 23.58 -44.94 9.21
CA CYS A 24 22.38 -45.07 8.40
C CYS A 24 21.15 -44.67 9.25
N THR A 25 20.92 -43.36 9.41
CA THR A 25 19.57 -42.87 9.71
C THR A 25 18.77 -43.00 8.42
N ASN A 26 17.80 -43.92 8.39
CA ASN A 26 17.00 -44.10 7.18
C ASN A 26 16.22 -42.80 6.89
N ASP A 27 16.44 -42.20 5.72
CA ASP A 27 15.64 -41.05 5.25
C ASP A 27 14.14 -41.39 5.10
N GLU A 28 13.79 -42.68 5.11
CA GLU A 28 12.42 -43.18 5.01
C GLU A 28 11.53 -42.73 6.18
N ASP A 29 12.08 -42.61 7.40
CA ASP A 29 11.37 -42.21 8.64
C ASP A 29 10.83 -40.75 8.59
N TYR A 30 11.17 -39.99 7.54
CA TYR A 30 10.84 -38.57 7.40
C TYR A 30 9.84 -38.24 6.29
N THR A 31 9.39 -39.23 5.50
CA THR A 31 8.61 -38.96 4.28
C THR A 31 7.11 -38.72 4.49
N ASN A 32 6.47 -39.37 5.47
CA ASN A 32 5.04 -39.19 5.76
C ASN A 32 4.81 -38.37 7.04
N PRO A 33 4.31 -37.10 6.95
CA PRO A 33 4.01 -36.28 8.12
C PRO A 33 2.79 -36.78 8.92
N LEU A 34 2.00 -37.72 8.39
CA LEU A 34 0.82 -38.28 9.08
C LEU A 34 1.09 -39.65 9.73
N ASP A 35 2.31 -40.19 9.66
CA ASP A 35 2.66 -41.39 10.42
C ASP A 35 2.60 -41.07 11.93
N PRO A 36 1.82 -41.80 12.75
CA PRO A 36 1.81 -41.65 14.22
C PRO A 36 3.20 -41.74 14.87
N LYS A 37 4.14 -42.46 14.24
CA LYS A 37 5.53 -42.60 14.70
C LYS A 37 6.46 -41.48 14.22
N ASN A 38 5.99 -40.57 13.36
CA ASN A 38 6.82 -39.47 12.85
C ASN A 38 7.32 -38.59 14.00
N LEU A 39 8.63 -38.46 14.14
CA LEU A 39 9.26 -37.75 15.27
C LEU A 39 8.92 -36.25 15.29
N ARG A 40 8.59 -35.65 14.13
CA ARG A 40 8.37 -34.20 13.98
C ARG A 40 6.91 -33.77 14.12
N THR A 41 5.97 -34.69 13.96
CA THR A 41 4.53 -34.39 13.95
C THR A 41 3.70 -35.31 14.84
N ALA A 42 4.19 -36.50 15.20
CA ALA A 42 3.40 -37.59 15.79
C ALA A 42 2.14 -37.97 14.98
N GLY A 43 2.15 -37.67 13.67
CA GLY A 43 1.02 -37.82 12.77
C GLY A 43 0.10 -36.59 12.65
N SER A 44 0.33 -35.52 13.42
CA SER A 44 -0.39 -34.24 13.29
C SER A 44 -0.32 -33.68 11.87
N PRO A 45 -1.41 -33.11 11.33
CA PRO A 45 -1.39 -32.32 10.10
C PRO A 45 -0.26 -31.27 10.13
N PRO A 46 0.61 -31.22 9.09
CA PRO A 46 1.76 -30.33 9.07
C PRO A 46 1.38 -28.89 8.74
N GLY A 47 2.26 -27.94 9.06
CA GLY A 47 2.09 -26.54 8.66
C GLY A 47 1.05 -25.76 9.47
N LEU A 48 0.76 -26.17 10.72
CA LEU A 48 -0.09 -25.44 11.64
C LEU A 48 0.38 -23.96 11.76
N ASN A 49 -0.54 -23.05 11.47
CA ASN A 49 -0.37 -21.60 11.50
C ASN A 49 -1.63 -20.94 12.10
N LEU A 50 -1.42 -19.90 12.91
CA LEU A 50 -2.48 -19.19 13.62
C LEU A 50 -2.50 -17.73 13.20
N THR A 51 -3.65 -17.22 12.79
CA THR A 51 -3.86 -15.79 12.53
C THR A 51 -4.85 -15.24 13.56
N PRO A 52 -4.42 -14.34 14.46
CA PRO A 52 -5.33 -13.74 15.43
C PRO A 52 -6.31 -12.77 14.77
N GLY A 53 -7.42 -12.50 15.47
CA GLY A 53 -8.38 -11.46 15.16
C GLY A 53 -9.13 -11.03 16.41
N ASP A 54 -10.11 -10.15 16.26
CA ASP A 54 -11.01 -9.75 17.36
C ASP A 54 -11.84 -10.95 17.85
N GLN A 55 -11.57 -11.39 19.08
CA GLN A 55 -12.21 -12.52 19.77
C GLN A 55 -12.23 -13.82 18.93
N GLN A 56 -11.24 -13.98 18.05
CA GLN A 56 -11.15 -15.14 17.16
C GLN A 56 -9.71 -15.51 16.82
N VAL A 57 -9.49 -16.79 16.51
CA VAL A 57 -8.25 -17.28 15.91
C VAL A 57 -8.60 -18.08 14.67
N THR A 58 -8.04 -17.69 13.53
CA THR A 58 -8.06 -18.53 12.33
C THR A 58 -6.93 -19.56 12.45
N VAL A 59 -7.30 -20.81 12.70
CA VAL A 59 -6.41 -21.95 12.76
C VAL A 59 -6.32 -22.56 11.37
N SER A 60 -5.12 -22.65 10.80
CA SER A 60 -4.89 -23.17 9.45
C SER A 60 -3.75 -24.19 9.45
N TRP A 61 -3.81 -25.15 8.53
CA TRP A 61 -2.76 -26.16 8.32
C TRP A 61 -2.54 -26.38 6.83
N ARG A 62 -1.50 -27.14 6.48
CA ARG A 62 -1.20 -27.47 5.09
C ARG A 62 -2.31 -28.36 4.53
N GLU A 63 -2.91 -27.93 3.42
CA GLU A 63 -3.83 -28.76 2.65
C GLU A 63 -3.14 -30.06 2.23
N LEU A 64 -3.79 -31.19 2.50
CA LEU A 64 -3.30 -32.52 2.18
C LEU A 64 -3.74 -32.89 0.75
N ASN A 65 -2.90 -33.65 0.04
CA ASN A 65 -3.28 -34.10 -1.29
C ASN A 65 -4.51 -35.03 -1.23
N SER A 66 -5.33 -35.02 -2.28
CA SER A 66 -6.60 -35.76 -2.33
C SER A 66 -6.47 -37.28 -2.18
N ARG A 67 -5.28 -37.85 -2.45
CA ARG A 67 -5.01 -39.28 -2.24
C ARG A 67 -4.78 -39.63 -0.77
N ILE A 68 -4.34 -38.68 0.05
CA ILE A 68 -4.16 -38.85 1.50
C ILE A 68 -5.45 -38.45 2.22
N ALA A 69 -6.07 -37.34 1.82
CA ALA A 69 -7.30 -36.83 2.44
C ALA A 69 -8.50 -37.79 2.34
N LYS A 70 -8.48 -38.77 1.41
CA LYS A 70 -9.50 -39.81 1.28
C LYS A 70 -9.58 -40.74 2.50
N ASP A 71 -8.47 -40.93 3.20
CA ASP A 71 -8.33 -41.83 4.36
C ASP A 71 -8.50 -41.05 5.69
N ILE A 72 -8.99 -39.80 5.60
CA ILE A 72 -9.25 -38.91 6.73
C ILE A 72 -10.75 -38.62 6.78
N LYS A 73 -11.36 -38.87 7.93
CA LYS A 73 -12.77 -38.56 8.20
C LYS A 73 -12.97 -37.08 8.54
N GLY A 74 -12.00 -36.48 9.24
CA GLY A 74 -11.98 -35.07 9.60
C GLY A 74 -10.86 -34.72 10.56
N TYR A 75 -10.87 -33.49 11.07
CA TYR A 75 -9.88 -32.97 12.00
C TYR A 75 -10.53 -32.49 13.30
N ARG A 76 -9.73 -32.44 14.38
CA ARG A 76 -10.13 -31.80 15.63
C ARG A 76 -9.04 -30.84 16.10
N ILE A 77 -9.46 -29.71 16.63
CA ILE A 77 -8.58 -28.69 17.20
C ILE A 77 -8.64 -28.80 18.72
N TYR A 78 -7.47 -28.69 19.34
CA TYR A 78 -7.30 -28.64 20.78
C TYR A 78 -6.71 -27.29 21.18
N ARG A 79 -7.17 -26.76 22.31
CA ARG A 79 -6.73 -25.47 22.84
C ARG A 79 -6.48 -25.56 24.34
N ARG A 80 -5.56 -24.73 24.85
CA ARG A 80 -5.44 -24.37 26.26
C ARG A 80 -5.04 -22.90 26.41
N PHE A 81 -5.23 -22.33 27.59
CA PHE A 81 -4.87 -20.96 27.92
C PHE A 81 -3.62 -20.93 28.82
N THR A 82 -2.66 -20.04 28.56
CA THR A 82 -1.37 -20.04 29.27
C THR A 82 -1.40 -19.38 30.66
N GLU A 83 -2.57 -19.21 31.27
CA GLU A 83 -2.68 -18.70 32.65
C GLU A 83 -2.24 -19.75 33.68
N ASP A 84 -2.55 -21.03 33.42
CA ASP A 84 -1.95 -22.16 34.11
C ASP A 84 -1.18 -23.02 33.11
N GLU A 85 0.15 -23.08 33.24
CA GLU A 85 1.00 -23.92 32.37
C GLU A 85 0.71 -25.43 32.52
N ASN A 86 0.02 -25.83 33.60
CA ASN A 86 -0.43 -27.19 33.86
C ASN A 86 -1.81 -27.48 33.27
N GLU A 87 -2.50 -26.50 32.68
CA GLU A 87 -3.79 -26.73 32.02
C GLU A 87 -3.61 -27.71 30.86
N ASN A 88 -4.51 -28.70 30.80
CA ASN A 88 -4.54 -29.68 29.74
C ASN A 88 -5.15 -29.09 28.46
N PHE A 89 -4.78 -29.65 27.32
CA PHE A 89 -5.40 -29.31 26.05
C PHE A 89 -6.82 -29.88 25.99
N GLU A 90 -7.82 -29.01 25.86
CA GLU A 90 -9.23 -29.38 25.70
C GLU A 90 -9.67 -29.28 24.22
N PRO A 91 -10.62 -30.12 23.76
CA PRO A 91 -11.13 -30.05 22.40
C PRO A 91 -11.98 -28.78 22.22
N VAL A 92 -11.67 -27.97 21.21
CA VAL A 92 -12.44 -26.76 20.89
C VAL A 92 -13.82 -27.17 20.36
N PRO A 93 -14.94 -26.69 20.94
CA PRO A 93 -16.27 -26.88 20.39
C PRO A 93 -16.38 -26.31 18.98
N LEU A 94 -16.73 -27.15 18.01
CA LEU A 94 -16.75 -26.81 16.59
C LEU A 94 -18.16 -26.43 16.14
N PHE A 95 -18.26 -25.43 15.27
CA PHE A 95 -19.52 -24.95 14.71
C PHE A 95 -19.44 -24.74 13.20
N ASP A 96 -20.53 -25.00 12.49
CA ASP A 96 -20.67 -24.63 11.08
C ASP A 96 -20.94 -23.11 10.92
N LYS A 97 -20.95 -22.64 9.67
CA LYS A 97 -21.26 -21.24 9.32
C LYS A 97 -22.67 -20.76 9.72
N ASN A 98 -23.54 -21.65 10.19
CA ASN A 98 -24.90 -21.37 10.64
C ASN A 98 -25.03 -21.57 12.17
N ASN A 99 -23.91 -21.72 12.89
CA ASN A 99 -23.82 -22.02 14.32
C ASN A 99 -24.38 -23.40 14.76
N ASN A 100 -24.48 -24.37 13.85
CA ASN A 100 -24.76 -25.76 14.24
C ASN A 100 -23.50 -26.44 14.77
N SER A 101 -23.61 -27.21 15.85
CA SER A 101 -22.49 -27.99 16.39
C SER A 101 -21.96 -29.00 15.36
N LEU A 102 -20.63 -29.15 15.30
CA LEU A 102 -19.93 -30.14 14.49
C LEU A 102 -19.09 -31.06 15.39
N ASP A 103 -19.06 -32.36 15.08
CA ASP A 103 -18.21 -33.32 15.78
C ASP A 103 -16.74 -33.22 15.35
N LEU A 104 -16.52 -32.86 14.07
CA LEU A 104 -15.22 -32.79 13.39
C LEU A 104 -15.24 -31.71 12.30
N ILE A 105 -14.06 -31.15 12.01
CA ILE A 105 -13.85 -30.32 10.83
C ILE A 105 -13.77 -31.25 9.60
N PRO A 106 -14.53 -31.00 8.52
CA PRO A 106 -14.50 -31.84 7.31
C PRO A 106 -13.11 -32.01 6.70
N ALA A 107 -12.80 -33.22 6.22
CA ALA A 107 -11.49 -33.58 5.66
C ALA A 107 -11.04 -32.73 4.45
N ASN A 108 -11.99 -32.11 3.74
CA ASN A 108 -11.76 -31.20 2.61
C ASN A 108 -11.51 -29.73 3.02
N GLN A 109 -11.35 -29.45 4.31
CA GLN A 109 -10.98 -28.14 4.84
C GLN A 109 -9.56 -28.16 5.40
N SER A 110 -8.87 -27.02 5.30
CA SER A 110 -7.52 -26.79 5.81
C SER A 110 -7.45 -25.58 6.76
N THR A 111 -8.62 -25.08 7.17
CA THR A 111 -8.78 -23.89 8.00
C THR A 111 -10.06 -23.96 8.82
N TYR A 112 -10.05 -23.38 10.02
CA TYR A 112 -11.19 -23.21 10.91
C TYR A 112 -11.04 -21.88 11.69
N ILE A 113 -12.16 -21.22 12.00
CA ILE A 113 -12.17 -19.98 12.79
C ILE A 113 -12.72 -20.31 14.18
N ASP A 114 -11.83 -20.44 15.16
CA ASP A 114 -12.22 -20.52 16.56
C ASP A 114 -12.70 -19.13 17.03
N LYS A 115 -13.85 -19.11 17.70
CA LYS A 115 -14.47 -17.94 18.34
C LYS A 115 -15.00 -18.27 19.74
N HIS A 116 -14.74 -19.47 20.24
CA HIS A 116 -15.43 -20.00 21.40
C HIS A 116 -14.76 -19.52 22.69
N GLU A 117 -15.36 -18.55 23.37
CA GLU A 117 -14.90 -18.00 24.66
C GLU A 117 -13.48 -17.40 24.63
N LEU A 118 -13.05 -16.95 23.46
CA LEU A 118 -11.79 -16.25 23.27
C LEU A 118 -11.89 -14.80 23.76
N LYS A 119 -10.88 -14.36 24.52
CA LYS A 119 -10.74 -12.98 25.01
C LYS A 119 -9.50 -12.34 24.39
N ASN A 120 -9.61 -11.06 24.08
CA ASN A 120 -8.49 -10.27 23.57
C ASN A 120 -7.53 -9.86 24.68
N ASP A 121 -6.26 -9.63 24.33
CA ASP A 121 -5.30 -8.82 25.10
C ASP A 121 -5.18 -9.21 26.58
N GLN A 122 -5.30 -10.51 26.88
CA GLN A 122 -5.27 -11.02 28.25
C GLN A 122 -3.85 -10.91 28.84
N ILE A 123 -3.75 -10.40 30.07
CA ILE A 123 -2.50 -10.21 30.79
C ILE A 123 -2.60 -10.95 32.13
N SER A 124 -1.51 -11.62 32.51
CA SER A 124 -1.37 -12.29 33.80
C SER A 124 -1.53 -11.30 34.94
N ALA A 125 -2.55 -11.47 35.78
CA ALA A 125 -2.77 -10.63 36.96
C ALA A 125 -1.63 -10.74 38.00
N THR A 126 -0.81 -11.80 37.92
CA THR A 126 0.28 -12.08 38.85
C THR A 126 1.62 -11.55 38.34
N THR A 127 1.94 -11.73 37.06
CA THR A 127 3.26 -11.41 36.50
C THR A 127 3.26 -10.18 35.60
N GLY A 128 2.10 -9.76 35.08
CA GLY A 128 1.99 -8.69 34.08
C GLY A 128 2.37 -9.13 32.65
N ASP A 129 2.65 -10.41 32.43
CA ASP A 129 2.99 -10.94 31.10
C ASP A 129 1.76 -11.13 30.20
N GLN A 130 1.96 -11.02 28.89
CA GLN A 130 0.97 -11.36 27.88
C GLN A 130 0.61 -12.85 27.95
N LEU A 131 -0.67 -13.15 28.11
CA LEU A 131 -1.20 -14.51 28.02
C LEU A 131 -1.54 -14.87 26.57
N TYR A 132 -1.54 -16.17 26.28
CA TYR A 132 -1.76 -16.72 24.94
C TYR A 132 -2.72 -17.91 25.01
N TYR A 133 -3.30 -18.24 23.86
CA TYR A 133 -3.93 -19.53 23.62
C TYR A 133 -2.97 -20.41 22.82
N GLU A 134 -2.70 -21.62 23.32
CA GLU A 134 -1.94 -22.63 22.60
C GLU A 134 -2.88 -23.57 21.86
N TYR A 135 -2.53 -23.91 20.62
CA TYR A 135 -3.32 -24.77 19.74
C TYR A 135 -2.51 -25.97 19.24
N ARG A 136 -3.23 -27.09 19.11
CA ARG A 136 -2.79 -28.34 18.47
C ARG A 136 -3.92 -28.86 17.58
N ILE A 137 -3.58 -29.73 16.63
CA ILE A 137 -4.53 -30.35 15.71
C ILE A 137 -4.27 -31.85 15.61
N SER A 138 -5.34 -32.65 15.62
CA SER A 138 -5.35 -34.07 15.27
C SER A 138 -6.15 -34.28 13.98
N TYR A 139 -5.96 -35.43 13.35
CA TYR A 139 -6.89 -35.95 12.35
C TYR A 139 -7.49 -37.27 12.81
N ILE A 140 -8.68 -37.59 12.32
CA ILE A 140 -9.37 -38.85 12.57
C ILE A 140 -9.37 -39.61 11.25
N ASP A 141 -8.86 -40.84 11.24
CA ASP A 141 -8.80 -41.67 10.03
C ASP A 141 -10.16 -42.28 9.65
N ASP A 142 -10.22 -42.99 8.53
CA ASP A 142 -11.41 -43.69 8.03
C ASP A 142 -11.92 -44.78 8.99
N ARG A 143 -11.04 -45.35 9.82
CA ARG A 143 -11.35 -46.32 10.89
C ARG A 143 -11.84 -45.65 12.18
N GLY A 144 -11.78 -44.31 12.28
CA GLY A 144 -12.17 -43.54 13.45
C GLY A 144 -11.08 -43.40 14.52
N ILE A 145 -9.83 -43.72 14.20
CA ILE A 145 -8.67 -43.57 15.09
C ILE A 145 -8.18 -42.11 15.01
N GLU A 146 -8.01 -41.48 16.17
CA GLU A 146 -7.50 -40.11 16.28
C GLU A 146 -5.98 -40.07 16.46
N ILE A 147 -5.32 -39.25 15.64
CA ILE A 147 -3.87 -39.19 15.49
C ILE A 147 -3.42 -37.70 15.50
N PRO A 148 -2.53 -37.27 16.40
CA PRO A 148 -1.99 -38.02 17.55
C PRO A 148 -3.09 -38.37 18.57
N ASN A 149 -2.86 -39.38 19.42
CA ASN A 149 -3.82 -39.73 20.48
C ASN A 149 -3.89 -38.60 21.53
N PRO A 150 -5.05 -37.95 21.75
CA PRO A 150 -5.19 -36.89 22.74
C PRO A 150 -5.07 -37.39 24.20
N THR A 151 -5.34 -38.67 24.46
CA THR A 151 -5.33 -39.26 25.82
C THR A 151 -3.97 -39.79 26.26
N ASP A 152 -3.04 -39.99 25.32
CA ASP A 152 -1.63 -40.30 25.59
C ASP A 152 -0.75 -39.49 24.62
N PRO A 153 -0.65 -38.17 24.84
CA PRO A 153 0.08 -37.27 23.96
C PRO A 153 1.59 -37.53 24.06
N PRO A 154 2.35 -37.28 22.98
CA PRO A 154 3.81 -37.42 22.97
C PRO A 154 4.49 -36.70 24.13
N ARG A 155 5.30 -37.44 24.90
CA ARG A 155 6.00 -36.90 26.09
C ARG A 155 7.41 -36.46 25.73
N GLN A 156 7.90 -35.39 26.36
CA GLN A 156 9.23 -34.84 26.09
C GLN A 156 10.38 -35.80 26.42
N ASN A 157 10.12 -36.82 27.25
CA ASN A 157 11.08 -37.85 27.67
C ASN A 157 10.97 -39.17 26.88
N GLU A 158 10.23 -39.20 25.77
CA GLU A 158 10.27 -40.32 24.83
C GLU A 158 11.64 -40.40 24.13
N GLU A 159 12.11 -41.61 23.85
CA GLU A 159 13.36 -41.83 23.12
C GLU A 159 13.11 -42.76 21.91
N PRO A 160 13.24 -42.26 20.66
CA PRO A 160 13.41 -40.85 20.28
C PRO A 160 12.14 -40.00 20.56
N PRO A 161 12.29 -38.69 20.84
CA PRO A 161 11.16 -37.84 21.19
C PRO A 161 10.27 -37.54 19.98
N ARG A 162 8.96 -37.80 20.12
CA ARG A 162 7.93 -37.36 19.16
C ARG A 162 7.39 -35.98 19.55
N VAL A 163 7.08 -35.15 18.57
CA VAL A 163 6.56 -33.78 18.78
C VAL A 163 5.16 -33.62 18.21
N TRP A 164 4.17 -33.39 19.06
CA TRP A 164 2.89 -32.84 18.62
C TRP A 164 3.04 -31.33 18.41
N THR A 165 3.05 -30.90 17.14
CA THR A 165 3.29 -29.50 16.78
C THR A 165 2.28 -28.57 17.46
N THR A 166 2.80 -27.68 18.31
CA THR A 166 2.02 -26.64 19.01
C THR A 166 2.31 -25.29 18.38
N ARG A 167 1.31 -24.41 18.37
CA ARG A 167 1.45 -22.97 18.07
C ARG A 167 0.74 -22.17 19.15
N LYS A 168 1.16 -20.94 19.40
CA LYS A 168 0.46 -20.02 20.30
C LYS A 168 0.20 -18.67 19.63
N THR A 169 -0.91 -18.05 19.98
CA THR A 169 -1.27 -16.69 19.58
C THR A 169 -2.18 -16.07 20.63
N THR A 170 -2.47 -14.78 20.53
CA THR A 170 -3.50 -14.12 21.34
C THR A 170 -4.44 -13.38 20.39
N PRO A 171 -5.78 -13.55 20.51
CA PRO A 171 -6.74 -12.60 19.99
C PRO A 171 -6.42 -11.19 20.49
N SER A 172 -6.72 -10.18 19.68
CA SER A 172 -6.43 -8.79 20.03
C SER A 172 -7.55 -7.88 19.55
N ASN A 173 -7.85 -6.85 20.33
CA ASN A 173 -8.78 -5.81 19.93
C ASN A 173 -8.10 -4.93 18.87
N PRO A 174 -8.63 -4.84 17.63
CA PRO A 174 -8.00 -4.08 16.58
C PRO A 174 -7.78 -2.62 17.00
N PRO A 175 -6.69 -1.98 16.57
CA PRO A 175 -6.49 -0.56 16.78
C PRO A 175 -7.71 0.24 16.27
N PRO A 176 -8.04 1.41 16.85
CA PRO A 176 -9.12 2.23 16.34
C PRO A 176 -8.91 2.52 14.84
N ALA A 177 -9.99 2.57 14.06
CA ALA A 177 -9.88 2.90 12.64
C ALA A 177 -9.46 4.38 12.48
N PRO A 178 -8.46 4.71 11.63
CA PRO A 178 -8.03 6.09 11.48
C PRO A 178 -9.10 6.95 10.81
N ASN A 179 -9.41 8.10 11.43
CA ASN A 179 -10.29 9.10 10.82
C ASN A 179 -9.52 9.83 9.70
N ILE A 180 -9.66 9.36 8.47
CA ILE A 180 -8.95 9.88 7.30
C ILE A 180 -9.74 11.01 6.61
N ILE A 181 -9.07 12.13 6.38
CA ILE A 181 -9.59 13.29 5.63
C ILE A 181 -8.59 13.72 4.55
N LEU A 182 -9.03 14.60 3.65
CA LEU A 182 -8.16 15.20 2.64
C LEU A 182 -7.52 16.50 3.17
N GLY A 183 -6.24 16.69 2.86
CA GLY A 183 -5.53 17.94 3.08
C GLY A 183 -5.94 19.03 2.08
N LYS A 184 -5.14 20.10 2.04
CA LYS A 184 -5.31 21.19 1.06
C LYS A 184 -5.24 20.62 -0.37
N LYS A 185 -6.06 21.15 -1.28
CA LYS A 185 -5.94 20.87 -2.72
C LYS A 185 -4.63 21.45 -3.26
N GLU A 186 -3.91 20.62 -3.99
CA GLU A 186 -2.66 20.91 -4.70
C GLU A 186 -2.76 20.21 -6.07
N ASN A 187 -2.20 20.78 -7.15
CA ASN A 187 -2.33 20.23 -8.50
C ASN A 187 -1.70 18.82 -8.59
N LEU A 188 -2.41 17.86 -9.18
CA LEU A 188 -2.03 16.42 -9.25
C LEU A 188 -1.60 15.76 -7.93
N ILE A 189 -1.90 16.38 -6.78
CA ILE A 189 -1.38 15.97 -5.47
C ILE A 189 -2.56 15.70 -4.54
N VAL A 190 -2.62 14.48 -4.00
CA VAL A 190 -3.58 14.14 -2.95
C VAL A 190 -2.84 13.86 -1.66
N THR A 191 -3.06 14.73 -0.67
CA THR A 191 -2.63 14.51 0.70
C THR A 191 -3.79 13.93 1.51
N ILE A 192 -3.63 12.72 2.04
CA ILE A 192 -4.54 12.04 2.95
C ILE A 192 -3.96 12.22 4.37
N ILE A 193 -4.76 12.66 5.33
CA ILE A 193 -4.30 12.94 6.71
C ILE A 193 -5.21 12.26 7.75
N TRP A 194 -4.63 11.84 8.87
CA TRP A 194 -5.34 11.29 10.04
C TRP A 194 -4.77 11.93 11.33
N PRO A 195 -4.97 13.26 11.53
CA PRO A 195 -4.25 14.04 12.52
C PRO A 195 -4.54 13.62 13.95
N ASP A 196 -5.81 13.30 14.26
CA ASP A 196 -6.28 13.02 15.62
C ASP A 196 -6.09 11.54 16.03
N TYR A 197 -5.18 10.81 15.37
CA TYR A 197 -4.97 9.40 15.67
C TYR A 197 -4.14 9.19 16.94
N ASN A 198 -4.82 8.71 17.98
CA ASN A 198 -4.22 8.28 19.24
C ASN A 198 -3.95 6.75 19.20
N PRO A 199 -2.69 6.31 19.00
CA PRO A 199 -2.37 4.89 18.91
C PRO A 199 -2.49 4.21 20.29
N PRO A 200 -3.11 3.03 20.39
CA PRO A 200 -3.10 2.24 21.62
C PRO A 200 -1.68 1.66 21.90
N PRO A 201 -1.39 1.20 23.13
CA PRO A 201 -0.04 0.76 23.52
C PRO A 201 0.54 -0.41 22.72
N ASP A 202 -0.33 -1.20 22.11
CA ASP A 202 -0.08 -2.37 21.27
C ASP A 202 -0.05 -2.03 19.76
N PHE A 203 -0.33 -0.79 19.37
CA PHE A 203 -0.17 -0.32 17.99
C PHE A 203 1.25 -0.60 17.46
N LYS A 204 1.33 -0.92 16.17
CA LYS A 204 2.59 -1.24 15.48
C LYS A 204 2.87 -0.31 14.32
N GLU A 205 1.98 -0.30 13.31
CA GLU A 205 2.26 0.37 12.03
C GLU A 205 0.99 0.73 11.26
N PHE A 206 1.10 1.77 10.43
CA PHE A 206 0.16 1.99 9.33
C PHE A 206 0.68 1.35 8.05
N ARG A 207 -0.23 0.76 7.27
CA ARG A 207 0.01 0.38 5.87
C ARG A 207 -1.03 1.03 4.98
N ILE A 208 -0.60 1.57 3.85
CA ILE A 208 -1.51 2.17 2.89
C ILE A 208 -1.52 1.34 1.62
N PHE A 209 -2.72 1.10 1.12
CA PHE A 209 -2.94 0.43 -0.15
C PHE A 209 -3.78 1.32 -1.04
N TYR A 210 -3.59 1.26 -2.35
CA TYR A 210 -4.43 1.95 -3.32
C TYR A 210 -4.90 1.02 -4.44
N THR A 211 -6.05 1.35 -5.04
CA THR A 211 -6.48 0.77 -6.32
C THR A 211 -6.99 1.88 -7.25
N THR A 212 -6.95 1.60 -8.54
CA THR A 212 -7.54 2.42 -9.62
C THR A 212 -8.85 1.78 -10.09
N PRO A 213 -9.80 2.53 -10.69
CA PRO A 213 -11.05 1.95 -11.23
C PRO A 213 -10.84 0.82 -12.26
N THR A 214 -9.66 0.76 -12.87
CA THR A 214 -9.22 -0.26 -13.83
C THR A 214 -8.63 -1.53 -13.18
N ARG A 215 -8.47 -1.56 -11.85
CA ARG A 215 -7.84 -2.67 -11.11
C ARG A 215 -8.78 -3.26 -10.07
N ASN A 216 -8.81 -4.59 -10.03
CA ASN A 216 -9.54 -5.36 -9.02
C ASN A 216 -8.67 -5.74 -7.81
N ILE A 217 -7.45 -5.23 -7.73
CA ILE A 217 -6.48 -5.52 -6.65
C ILE A 217 -5.97 -4.22 -6.03
N PHE A 218 -5.75 -4.27 -4.72
CA PHE A 218 -5.08 -3.21 -3.97
C PHE A 218 -3.55 -3.42 -4.02
N ILE A 219 -2.82 -2.34 -4.27
CA ILE A 219 -1.35 -2.30 -4.32
C ILE A 219 -0.86 -1.61 -3.05
N GLU A 220 0.06 -2.24 -2.33
CA GLU A 220 0.70 -1.67 -1.14
C GLU A 220 1.63 -0.51 -1.54
N ILE A 221 1.60 0.55 -0.73
CA ILE A 221 2.52 1.68 -0.83
C ILE A 221 3.66 1.40 0.16
N PRO A 222 4.90 1.19 -0.32
CA PRO A 222 6.01 0.84 0.55
C PRO A 222 6.42 2.02 1.45
N GLU A 223 7.11 1.70 2.54
CA GLU A 223 7.88 2.65 3.36
C GLU A 223 7.07 3.84 3.92
N LEU A 224 6.08 3.54 4.76
CA LEU A 224 5.57 4.51 5.73
C LEU A 224 6.29 4.36 7.07
N ASP A 225 6.72 5.48 7.65
CA ASP A 225 7.12 5.54 9.06
C ASP A 225 5.88 5.28 9.93
N SER A 226 6.01 4.45 10.97
CA SER A 226 4.92 4.11 11.92
C SER A 226 4.27 5.33 12.56
N ASP A 227 5.01 6.43 12.76
CA ASP A 227 4.50 7.66 13.34
C ASP A 227 3.88 8.63 12.32
N THR A 228 3.90 8.27 11.03
CA THR A 228 3.28 9.07 9.97
C THR A 228 1.78 9.30 10.23
N ARG A 229 1.35 10.58 10.18
CA ARG A 229 -0.07 10.99 10.25
C ARG A 229 -0.63 11.50 8.91
N PHE A 230 0.13 11.39 7.83
CA PHE A 230 -0.30 11.78 6.48
C PHE A 230 0.42 11.02 5.37
N TYR A 231 -0.24 10.84 4.23
CA TYR A 231 0.37 10.34 3.01
C TYR A 231 0.09 11.28 1.85
N ARG A 232 1.14 11.64 1.08
CA ARG A 232 1.07 12.58 -0.04
C ARG A 232 1.38 11.85 -1.34
N ASP A 233 0.34 11.52 -2.11
CA ASP A 233 0.48 10.90 -3.42
C ASP A 233 0.73 11.96 -4.50
N THR A 234 1.89 11.88 -5.16
CA THR A 234 2.33 12.72 -6.28
C THR A 234 2.37 11.96 -7.62
N SER A 235 1.83 10.74 -7.65
CA SER A 235 1.93 9.82 -8.80
C SER A 235 0.79 9.97 -9.81
N PHE A 236 -0.24 10.78 -9.52
CA PHE A 236 -1.25 11.15 -10.52
C PHE A 236 -0.61 11.79 -11.76
N LYS A 237 -1.31 11.70 -12.89
CA LYS A 237 -0.81 12.22 -14.17
C LYS A 237 -1.77 13.15 -14.89
N ARG A 238 -3.04 13.20 -14.47
CA ARG A 238 -4.11 14.03 -15.04
C ARG A 238 -5.13 14.35 -13.97
N ASP A 239 -5.81 15.48 -14.09
CA ASP A 239 -6.82 15.85 -13.11
C ASP A 239 -8.07 14.98 -13.21
N GLY A 240 -8.82 14.88 -12.12
CA GLY A 240 -9.96 13.99 -12.05
C GLY A 240 -9.63 12.48 -12.06
N GLU A 241 -8.36 12.08 -12.23
CA GLU A 241 -7.91 10.69 -12.12
C GLU A 241 -8.31 10.12 -10.75
N GLU A 242 -9.05 9.01 -10.74
CA GLU A 242 -9.60 8.44 -9.52
C GLU A 242 -8.69 7.36 -8.93
N LYS A 243 -8.53 7.38 -7.61
CA LYS A 243 -7.96 6.28 -6.82
C LYS A 243 -8.81 6.04 -5.58
N THR A 244 -8.80 4.81 -5.08
CA THR A 244 -9.37 4.45 -3.77
C THR A 244 -8.25 3.95 -2.88
N TYR A 245 -8.08 4.57 -1.72
CA TYR A 245 -7.07 4.20 -0.73
C TYR A 245 -7.70 3.48 0.44
N ARG A 246 -6.93 2.56 1.02
CA ARG A 246 -7.15 1.96 2.32
C ARG A 246 -5.97 2.31 3.21
N VAL A 247 -6.23 3.00 4.32
CA VAL A 247 -5.27 3.18 5.40
C VAL A 247 -5.62 2.12 6.44
N ILE A 248 -4.67 1.22 6.69
CA ILE A 248 -4.84 0.08 7.60
C ILE A 248 -3.93 0.30 8.81
N ALA A 249 -4.50 0.29 10.00
CA ALA A 249 -3.76 0.31 11.26
C ALA A 249 -3.60 -1.13 11.77
N TYR A 250 -2.37 -1.54 12.08
CA TYR A 250 -2.04 -2.85 12.64
C TYR A 250 -1.54 -2.74 14.07
N ASP A 251 -1.94 -3.68 14.92
CA ASP A 251 -1.31 -3.93 16.22
C ASP A 251 -0.06 -4.84 16.10
N LYS A 252 0.58 -5.11 17.24
CA LYS A 252 1.75 -6.00 17.37
C LYS A 252 1.45 -7.47 17.12
N PHE A 253 0.19 -7.89 17.18
CA PHE A 253 -0.28 -9.26 16.94
C PHE A 253 -0.70 -9.50 15.48
N GLY A 254 -0.92 -8.43 14.71
CA GLY A 254 -1.32 -8.43 13.31
C GLY A 254 -2.82 -8.26 13.07
N VAL A 255 -3.62 -7.93 14.09
CA VAL A 255 -5.04 -7.56 13.88
C VAL A 255 -5.11 -6.13 13.36
N ALA A 256 -6.14 -5.86 12.55
CA ALA A 256 -6.18 -4.69 11.69
C ALA A 256 -7.53 -3.98 11.69
N SER A 257 -7.49 -2.65 11.64
CA SER A 257 -8.66 -1.82 11.28
C SER A 257 -8.40 -1.06 9.99
N VAL A 258 -9.46 -0.79 9.23
CA VAL A 258 -9.36 -0.27 7.86
C VAL A 258 -10.24 0.97 7.69
N ALA A 259 -9.63 2.09 7.29
CA ALA A 259 -10.33 3.25 6.78
C ALA A 259 -10.19 3.32 5.25
N THR A 260 -11.27 3.63 4.53
CA THR A 260 -11.28 3.68 3.06
C THR A 260 -11.72 5.06 2.56
N ILE A 261 -10.99 5.66 1.63
CA ILE A 261 -11.36 6.92 0.99
C ILE A 261 -11.21 6.82 -0.54
N LYS A 262 -12.23 7.27 -1.27
CA LYS A 262 -12.16 7.44 -2.73
C LYS A 262 -11.86 8.91 -3.02
N VAL A 263 -10.87 9.15 -3.87
CA VAL A 263 -10.39 10.50 -4.20
C VAL A 263 -10.34 10.71 -5.71
N LYS A 264 -10.22 11.97 -6.10
CA LYS A 264 -9.83 12.39 -7.44
C LYS A 264 -8.61 13.30 -7.33
N ALA A 265 -7.70 13.24 -8.30
CA ALA A 265 -6.69 14.26 -8.49
C ALA A 265 -7.38 15.66 -8.53
N PRO A 266 -6.98 16.62 -7.69
CA PRO A 266 -7.57 17.96 -7.70
C PRO A 266 -7.25 18.69 -9.01
N ASP A 267 -8.29 19.11 -9.72
CA ASP A 267 -8.22 20.07 -10.83
C ASP A 267 -7.96 21.46 -10.20
N VAL A 268 -6.76 22.02 -10.43
CA VAL A 268 -6.27 23.28 -9.82
C VAL A 268 -5.52 24.10 -10.87
N SER A 269 -6.27 24.79 -11.72
CA SER A 269 -5.73 25.70 -12.73
C SER A 269 -4.78 26.74 -12.14
N PRO A 270 -3.73 27.15 -12.87
CA PRO A 270 -2.84 28.24 -12.46
C PRO A 270 -3.58 29.55 -12.19
N GLU A 271 -3.03 30.37 -11.29
CA GLU A 271 -3.47 31.75 -11.06
C GLU A 271 -3.38 32.56 -12.36
N SER A 272 -4.27 33.53 -12.53
CA SER A 272 -4.25 34.41 -13.68
C SER A 272 -3.04 35.36 -13.66
N PRO A 273 -2.38 35.65 -14.81
CA PRO A 273 -1.21 36.52 -14.87
C PRO A 273 -1.48 37.92 -14.29
N ARG A 274 -0.65 38.36 -13.36
CA ARG A 274 -0.85 39.62 -12.62
C ARG A 274 -0.13 40.80 -13.27
N ASN A 275 -0.64 42.02 -13.07
CA ASN A 275 -0.06 43.26 -13.59
C ASN A 275 0.22 43.23 -15.10
N VAL A 276 -0.73 42.71 -15.90
CA VAL A 276 -0.63 42.71 -17.36
C VAL A 276 -0.63 44.16 -17.86
N LYS A 277 0.38 44.51 -18.63
CA LYS A 277 0.55 45.81 -19.29
C LYS A 277 0.78 45.59 -20.78
N ALA A 278 0.35 46.56 -21.58
CA ALA A 278 0.66 46.63 -23.01
C ALA A 278 1.37 47.95 -23.31
N GLN A 279 2.26 47.93 -24.28
CA GLN A 279 2.84 49.12 -24.91
C GLN A 279 2.69 48.96 -26.42
N TYR A 280 2.05 49.94 -27.06
CA TYR A 280 1.78 49.92 -28.49
C TYR A 280 2.77 50.83 -29.20
N GLN A 281 3.22 50.43 -30.39
CA GLN A 281 4.15 51.23 -31.19
C GLN A 281 3.83 51.11 -32.67
N MET A 282 3.45 52.22 -33.32
CA MET A 282 3.29 52.27 -34.77
C MET A 282 4.62 51.95 -35.47
N ARG A 283 4.58 51.07 -36.49
CA ARG A 283 5.81 50.67 -37.21
C ARG A 283 6.32 51.73 -38.18
N SER A 284 5.43 52.59 -38.68
CA SER A 284 5.72 53.70 -39.58
C SER A 284 4.49 54.59 -39.71
N LEU A 285 4.69 55.89 -39.92
CA LEU A 285 3.62 56.85 -40.25
C LEU A 285 2.85 56.49 -41.54
N PHE A 286 3.41 55.61 -42.37
CA PHE A 286 2.84 55.18 -43.65
C PHE A 286 2.32 53.73 -43.63
N SER A 287 2.33 53.05 -42.48
CA SER A 287 1.82 51.68 -42.35
C SER A 287 0.72 51.59 -41.29
N ASN A 288 -0.44 51.06 -41.65
CA ASN A 288 -1.54 50.78 -40.71
C ASN A 288 -1.28 49.52 -39.85
N ARG A 289 -0.10 49.46 -39.22
CA ARG A 289 0.41 48.32 -38.46
C ARG A 289 1.22 48.78 -37.26
N TYR A 290 1.02 48.09 -36.15
CA TYR A 290 1.70 48.33 -34.89
C TYR A 290 2.45 47.08 -34.42
N ASN A 291 3.42 47.30 -33.53
CA ASN A 291 3.91 46.28 -32.62
C ASN A 291 3.19 46.47 -31.27
N VAL A 292 2.96 45.38 -30.54
CA VAL A 292 2.54 45.45 -29.14
C VAL A 292 3.47 44.62 -28.28
N ALA A 293 4.04 45.26 -27.25
CA ALA A 293 4.83 44.60 -26.22
C ALA A 293 3.94 44.38 -24.99
N LEU A 294 3.66 43.11 -24.68
CA LEU A 294 2.90 42.69 -23.51
C LEU A 294 3.89 42.30 -22.41
N THR A 295 3.66 42.76 -21.18
CA THR A 295 4.48 42.45 -20.00
C THR A 295 3.59 42.13 -18.79
N TRP A 296 4.05 41.25 -17.90
CA TRP A 296 3.30 40.83 -16.72
C TRP A 296 4.23 40.45 -15.56
N THR A 297 3.63 40.25 -14.38
CA THR A 297 4.30 39.62 -13.23
C THR A 297 4.22 38.11 -13.38
N ARG A 298 5.38 37.44 -13.36
CA ARG A 298 5.47 35.99 -13.51
C ARG A 298 4.75 35.27 -12.36
N ASN A 299 3.94 34.30 -12.73
CA ASN A 299 3.41 33.25 -11.87
C ASN A 299 4.53 32.49 -11.13
N GLN A 300 4.20 31.87 -9.99
CA GLN A 300 5.17 31.22 -9.09
C GLN A 300 4.79 29.77 -8.76
N GLU A 301 3.77 29.21 -9.40
CA GLU A 301 3.45 27.80 -9.25
C GLU A 301 4.61 26.91 -9.76
N PRO A 302 4.96 25.80 -9.05
CA PRO A 302 6.09 24.94 -9.44
C PRO A 302 5.91 24.21 -10.79
N ASP A 303 4.67 24.07 -11.24
CA ASP A 303 4.19 23.35 -12.43
C ASP A 303 3.83 24.29 -13.60
N LEU A 304 3.97 25.61 -13.42
CA LEU A 304 3.74 26.60 -14.49
C LEU A 304 4.58 26.31 -15.74
N ALA A 305 3.91 25.90 -16.81
CA ALA A 305 4.51 25.60 -18.10
C ALA A 305 4.61 26.83 -19.01
N GLY A 306 3.67 27.78 -18.89
CA GLY A 306 3.74 29.01 -19.68
C GLY A 306 2.50 29.88 -19.68
N TYR A 307 2.42 30.69 -20.73
CA TYR A 307 1.32 31.60 -21.00
C TYR A 307 0.82 31.48 -22.43
N TRP A 308 -0.48 31.66 -22.63
CA TRP A 308 -1.08 31.84 -23.96
C TRP A 308 -1.55 33.29 -24.14
N VAL A 309 -1.10 33.92 -25.22
CA VAL A 309 -1.66 35.19 -25.68
C VAL A 309 -2.82 34.92 -26.62
N TYR A 310 -3.94 35.59 -26.40
CA TYR A 310 -5.12 35.63 -27.26
C TYR A 310 -5.33 37.06 -27.78
N SER A 311 -6.03 37.20 -28.90
CA SER A 311 -6.52 38.50 -29.39
C SER A 311 -7.95 38.39 -29.92
N THR A 312 -8.67 39.51 -29.96
CA THR A 312 -9.93 39.61 -30.72
C THR A 312 -9.71 39.41 -32.23
N LYS A 313 -10.80 39.06 -32.90
CA LYS A 313 -10.92 38.92 -34.36
C LYS A 313 -11.69 40.09 -34.95
N GLN A 314 -11.53 40.30 -36.26
CA GLN A 314 -12.39 41.18 -37.03
C GLN A 314 -13.85 40.68 -36.93
N GLY A 315 -14.79 41.58 -36.62
CA GLY A 315 -16.19 41.22 -36.39
C GLY A 315 -16.48 40.60 -35.01
N GLY A 316 -15.53 40.65 -34.07
CA GLY A 316 -15.73 40.24 -32.68
C GLY A 316 -15.71 38.73 -32.42
N GLY A 317 -16.50 38.29 -31.44
CA GLY A 317 -16.55 36.90 -30.98
C GLY A 317 -15.40 36.50 -30.05
N ASN A 318 -15.32 35.20 -29.73
CA ASN A 318 -14.35 34.68 -28.76
C ASN A 318 -12.89 34.95 -29.17
N PRO A 319 -12.04 35.46 -28.26
CA PRO A 319 -10.63 35.70 -28.52
C PRO A 319 -9.91 34.43 -28.98
N THR A 320 -9.02 34.56 -29.97
CA THR A 320 -8.27 33.43 -30.52
C THR A 320 -6.79 33.46 -30.18
N ARG A 321 -6.25 32.28 -29.91
CA ARG A 321 -4.87 32.02 -29.51
C ARG A 321 -3.90 32.50 -30.60
N ARG A 322 -2.91 33.31 -30.20
CA ARG A 322 -1.90 33.94 -31.07
C ARG A 322 -0.50 33.35 -30.83
N ARG A 323 -0.09 33.21 -29.57
CA ARG A 323 1.31 32.94 -29.21
C ARG A 323 1.40 32.11 -27.92
N LYS A 324 2.22 31.05 -27.93
CA LYS A 324 2.70 30.37 -26.72
C LYS A 324 3.92 31.12 -26.20
N VAL A 325 4.01 31.30 -24.89
CA VAL A 325 5.19 31.83 -24.20
C VAL A 325 5.58 30.82 -23.13
N ASP A 326 6.86 30.49 -23.04
CA ASP A 326 7.42 29.57 -22.03
C ASP A 326 7.39 30.22 -20.64
N GLY A 327 7.10 29.42 -19.60
CA GLY A 327 6.89 29.88 -18.22
C GLY A 327 8.04 30.66 -17.59
N LYS A 328 9.27 30.61 -18.12
CA LYS A 328 10.38 31.44 -17.63
C LYS A 328 10.33 32.91 -18.08
N PHE A 329 9.53 33.24 -19.10
CA PHE A 329 9.38 34.61 -19.60
C PHE A 329 8.19 35.32 -18.96
N ASN A 330 8.26 36.65 -18.91
CA ASN A 330 7.21 37.54 -18.41
C ASN A 330 6.90 38.70 -19.38
N SER A 331 7.33 38.56 -20.64
CA SER A 331 7.13 39.52 -21.70
C SER A 331 7.04 38.83 -23.06
N VAL A 332 6.33 39.45 -24.00
CA VAL A 332 6.30 39.02 -25.41
C VAL A 332 5.95 40.20 -26.31
N VAL A 333 6.61 40.28 -27.46
CA VAL A 333 6.27 41.24 -28.53
C VAL A 333 5.53 40.50 -29.63
N LEU A 334 4.41 41.10 -30.09
CA LEU A 334 3.74 40.75 -31.33
C LEU A 334 4.03 41.87 -32.34
N GLU A 335 4.59 41.50 -33.49
CA GLU A 335 5.08 42.47 -34.47
C GLU A 335 4.18 42.56 -35.71
N GLY A 336 3.94 43.77 -36.19
CA GLY A 336 3.20 44.01 -37.43
C GLY A 336 1.73 43.59 -37.38
N GLU A 337 1.11 43.69 -36.20
CA GLU A 337 -0.31 43.43 -36.00
C GLU A 337 -1.15 44.47 -36.75
N ASP A 338 -2.25 44.02 -37.38
CA ASP A 338 -3.21 44.88 -38.05
C ASP A 338 -4.30 45.36 -37.06
N PHE A 339 -4.75 46.60 -37.24
CA PHE A 339 -5.97 47.14 -36.62
C PHE A 339 -7.21 46.33 -37.05
N ILE A 340 -8.28 46.39 -36.24
CA ILE A 340 -9.60 45.86 -36.58
C ILE A 340 -10.57 47.03 -36.78
N LEU A 341 -11.49 46.90 -37.74
CA LEU A 341 -12.60 47.85 -37.89
C LEU A 341 -13.63 47.56 -36.80
N ASP A 342 -13.90 48.56 -35.95
CA ASP A 342 -15.08 48.57 -35.11
C ASP A 342 -16.32 48.79 -35.99
N LEU A 343 -17.31 47.90 -35.88
CA LEU A 343 -18.50 47.96 -36.74
C LEU A 343 -19.56 48.95 -36.24
N GLU A 344 -19.49 49.36 -34.97
CA GLU A 344 -20.39 50.33 -34.37
C GLU A 344 -19.89 51.76 -34.61
N THR A 345 -18.61 52.04 -34.35
CA THR A 345 -18.04 53.39 -34.55
C THR A 345 -17.50 53.64 -35.96
N GLN A 346 -17.24 52.57 -36.74
CA GLN A 346 -16.52 52.60 -38.04
C GLN A 346 -15.05 53.04 -37.94
N ASP A 347 -14.46 53.06 -36.75
CA ASP A 347 -13.04 53.39 -36.53
C ASP A 347 -12.12 52.16 -36.62
N LEU A 348 -10.84 52.41 -36.90
CA LEU A 348 -9.78 51.40 -36.81
C LEU A 348 -9.22 51.37 -35.38
N VAL A 349 -9.57 50.33 -34.63
CA VAL A 349 -9.14 50.14 -33.23
C VAL A 349 -8.10 49.02 -33.12
N PRO A 350 -7.15 49.10 -32.17
CA PRO A 350 -6.20 48.02 -31.91
C PRO A 350 -6.94 46.78 -31.38
N ARG A 351 -6.30 45.62 -31.48
CA ARG A 351 -6.89 44.38 -30.97
C ARG A 351 -6.86 44.38 -29.46
N GLN A 352 -7.94 43.91 -28.84
CA GLN A 352 -7.94 43.58 -27.42
C GLN A 352 -7.17 42.27 -27.23
N TYR A 353 -6.06 42.33 -26.51
CA TYR A 353 -5.25 41.16 -26.15
C TYR A 353 -5.66 40.61 -24.79
N PHE A 354 -5.47 39.32 -24.60
CA PHE A 354 -5.67 38.64 -23.32
C PHE A 354 -4.55 37.64 -23.05
N LEU A 355 -4.22 37.42 -21.78
CA LEU A 355 -3.27 36.39 -21.33
C LEU A 355 -3.98 35.36 -20.44
N THR A 356 -3.60 34.09 -20.58
CA THR A 356 -3.78 33.04 -19.56
C THR A 356 -2.42 32.49 -19.16
N ALA A 357 -2.30 32.03 -17.92
CA ALA A 357 -1.28 31.07 -17.51
C ALA A 357 -1.78 29.65 -17.82
N PHE A 358 -0.85 28.70 -18.00
CA PHE A 358 -1.16 27.29 -18.19
C PHE A 358 -0.03 26.41 -17.63
N ASP A 359 -0.37 25.20 -17.18
CA ASP A 359 0.58 24.19 -16.70
C ASP A 359 0.71 23.02 -17.70
N ASP A 360 1.65 22.10 -17.44
CA ASP A 360 1.83 20.89 -18.27
C ASP A 360 0.92 19.73 -17.82
N SER A 361 0.03 19.96 -16.83
CA SER A 361 -0.99 19.02 -16.38
C SER A 361 -2.21 19.10 -17.32
N PRO A 362 -2.70 17.97 -17.86
CA PRO A 362 -3.97 17.98 -18.57
C PRO A 362 -5.12 17.85 -17.57
N ASN A 363 -6.07 18.79 -17.65
CA ASN A 363 -7.29 18.78 -16.86
C ASN A 363 -8.13 17.52 -17.08
N SER A 364 -9.22 17.40 -16.31
CA SER A 364 -10.11 16.23 -16.33
C SER A 364 -10.67 15.81 -17.71
N ASN A 365 -10.63 16.71 -18.70
CA ASN A 365 -11.06 16.45 -20.08
C ASN A 365 -9.89 16.17 -21.06
N GLY A 366 -8.66 16.04 -20.57
CA GLY A 366 -7.46 15.82 -21.39
C GLY A 366 -6.99 17.05 -22.17
N LYS A 367 -7.45 18.25 -21.79
CA LYS A 367 -7.01 19.52 -22.38
C LYS A 367 -5.96 20.17 -21.48
N ILE A 368 -5.16 21.08 -22.03
CA ILE A 368 -4.29 21.97 -21.25
C ILE A 368 -5.15 22.67 -20.19
N ASP A 369 -4.70 22.67 -18.93
CA ASP A 369 -5.31 23.49 -17.89
C ASP A 369 -4.86 24.96 -18.03
N GLU A 370 -5.82 25.89 -18.06
CA GLU A 370 -5.57 27.32 -18.33
C GLU A 370 -6.31 28.19 -17.31
N SER A 371 -5.63 29.23 -16.81
CA SER A 371 -6.23 30.27 -15.98
C SER A 371 -7.36 31.01 -16.69
N GLU A 372 -8.12 31.81 -15.93
CA GLU A 372 -8.98 32.84 -16.52
C GLU A 372 -8.19 33.84 -17.38
N LYS A 373 -8.88 34.45 -18.34
CA LYS A 373 -8.31 35.39 -19.32
C LYS A 373 -8.23 36.80 -18.73
N VAL A 374 -7.02 37.31 -18.56
CA VAL A 374 -6.77 38.69 -18.17
C VAL A 374 -6.63 39.55 -19.41
N SER A 375 -7.46 40.58 -19.55
CA SER A 375 -7.30 41.58 -20.61
C SER A 375 -6.05 42.43 -20.37
N ALA A 376 -5.28 42.65 -21.44
CA ALA A 376 -4.26 43.69 -21.45
C ALA A 376 -4.92 45.07 -21.65
N PRO A 377 -4.35 46.17 -21.14
CA PRO A 377 -4.83 47.51 -21.47
C PRO A 377 -4.83 47.76 -22.99
N LEU A 378 -5.83 48.48 -23.47
CA LEU A 378 -5.79 49.16 -24.78
C LEU A 378 -4.91 50.41 -24.65
N PRO A 379 -4.35 50.96 -25.75
CA PRO A 379 -3.63 52.23 -25.65
C PRO A 379 -4.59 53.34 -25.24
N ASP A 380 -4.10 54.26 -24.41
CA ASP A 380 -4.85 55.47 -24.08
C ASP A 380 -5.01 56.34 -25.34
N ALA A 381 -6.06 57.16 -25.37
CA ALA A 381 -6.37 58.05 -26.49
C ALA A 381 -5.34 59.20 -26.58
N GLY A 382 -4.14 58.90 -27.08
CA GLY A 382 -3.01 59.83 -27.19
C GLY A 382 -1.61 59.22 -27.34
N GLU A 383 -1.44 57.89 -27.25
CA GLU A 383 -0.16 57.18 -27.49
C GLU A 383 0.07 56.75 -28.97
#